data_AF-A0A433K1C8-F1
#
_entry.id   AF-A0A433K1C8-F1
#
_cell.length_a   1.000
_cell.length_b   1.000
_cell.length_c   1.000
_cell.angle_alpha   90.00
_cell.angle_beta   90.00
_cell.angle_gamma   90.00
#
_symmetry.space_group_name_H-M   'P 1'
#
loop_
_entity.id
_entity.type
_entity.pdbx_description
1 polymer ?
#
loop_
_entity_poly.entity_id
_entity_poly.type
_entity_poly.pdbx_seq_one_letter_code
_entity_poly.pdbx_strand_id
1 'polypeptide(L)'
;MNRALKQCIVLLSVLTLCACHHDNPLKTHSKQDTLNFLLNASANAEKCLHILTQKDSYGYGYLECMDGKKSPELQCTALYLGMMEFAREGHYPGFNKLRAQDLIDAAFFTTIADDYAEFAVTHEPRFVIEAH
;
A
#
# COMPACT_ATOMS: atom_id res chain seq x y z
N MET A 1 -11.69 -48.99 31.37
CA MET A 1 -11.61 -47.54 31.07
C MET A 1 -10.16 -47.11 31.21
N ASN A 2 -9.63 -46.23 30.34
CA ASN A 2 -8.26 -45.64 30.34
C ASN A 2 -7.29 -46.02 29.20
N ARG A 3 -7.77 -46.22 27.97
CA ARG A 3 -6.91 -46.11 26.78
C ARG A 3 -7.43 -45.20 25.67
N ALA A 4 -8.74 -44.94 25.62
CA ALA A 4 -9.34 -44.12 24.57
C ALA A 4 -9.06 -42.60 24.71
N LEU A 5 -8.68 -42.11 25.88
CA LEU A 5 -8.59 -40.66 26.13
C LEU A 5 -7.24 -40.01 25.77
N LYS A 6 -6.23 -40.79 25.35
CA LYS A 6 -4.89 -40.25 25.03
C LYS A 6 -4.66 -40.03 23.53
N GLN A 7 -5.55 -40.52 22.66
CA GLN A 7 -5.39 -40.37 21.20
C GLN A 7 -6.07 -39.12 20.63
N CYS A 8 -6.94 -38.44 21.38
CA CYS A 8 -7.65 -37.25 20.89
C CYS A 8 -6.84 -35.95 20.94
N ILE A 9 -5.67 -35.91 21.59
CA ILE A 9 -4.89 -34.66 21.74
C ILE A 9 -3.93 -34.45 20.56
N VAL A 10 -3.61 -35.47 19.77
CA VAL A 10 -2.62 -35.37 18.68
C VAL A 10 -3.21 -34.86 17.36
N LEU A 11 -4.54 -34.85 17.21
CA LEU A 11 -5.22 -34.41 15.98
C LEU A 11 -5.58 -32.92 15.94
N LEU A 12 -5.48 -32.18 17.05
CA LEU A 12 -5.81 -30.75 17.09
C LEU A 12 -4.63 -29.80 16.82
N SER A 13 -3.40 -30.31 16.71
CA SER A 13 -2.20 -29.51 16.45
C SER A 13 -1.86 -29.34 14.96
N VAL A 14 -2.67 -29.84 14.03
CA VAL A 14 -2.45 -29.69 12.57
C VAL A 14 -3.23 -28.50 11.99
N LEU A 15 -3.99 -27.77 12.81
CA LEU A 15 -4.63 -26.51 12.41
C LEU A 15 -3.70 -25.28 12.54
N THR A 16 -2.42 -25.49 12.84
CA THR A 16 -1.41 -24.43 12.85
C THR A 16 -0.99 -24.07 11.43
N LEU A 17 -1.35 -22.85 11.03
CA LEU A 17 -0.78 -22.07 9.93
C LEU A 17 -1.06 -22.57 8.51
N CYS A 18 -2.33 -22.52 8.09
CA CYS A 18 -2.59 -21.87 6.80
C CYS A 18 -2.39 -20.35 7.00
N ALA A 19 -1.14 -19.93 7.22
CA ALA A 19 -0.80 -18.54 6.97
C ALA A 19 -1.07 -18.36 5.47
N CYS A 20 -2.21 -17.75 5.12
CA CYS A 20 -2.46 -17.32 3.77
C CYS A 20 -1.27 -16.42 3.41
N HIS A 21 -0.32 -16.96 2.64
CA HIS A 21 0.85 -16.23 2.18
C HIS A 21 0.29 -15.05 1.38
N HIS A 22 0.32 -13.87 1.99
CA HIS A 22 0.00 -12.63 1.33
C HIS A 22 1.32 -12.06 0.88
N ASP A 23 1.57 -12.17 -0.42
CA ASP A 23 2.72 -11.54 -1.02
C ASP A 23 2.40 -10.05 -1.17
N ASN A 24 3.17 -9.20 -0.50
CA ASN A 24 3.05 -7.75 -0.61
C ASN A 24 3.36 -7.35 -2.07
N PRO A 25 2.38 -6.83 -2.84
CA PRO A 25 2.58 -6.50 -4.25
C PRO A 25 3.69 -5.47 -4.49
N LEU A 26 3.95 -4.60 -3.51
CA LEU A 26 5.03 -3.60 -3.58
C LEU A 26 6.43 -4.23 -3.56
N LYS A 27 6.55 -5.45 -3.01
CA LYS A 27 7.80 -6.23 -2.90
C LYS A 27 7.98 -7.25 -4.01
N THR A 28 6.90 -7.68 -4.66
CA THR A 28 6.96 -8.71 -5.70
C THR A 28 7.11 -8.15 -7.12
N HIS A 29 6.79 -6.88 -7.33
CA HIS A 29 7.01 -6.21 -8.61
C HIS A 29 8.41 -5.60 -8.68
N SER A 30 8.80 -5.18 -9.88
CA SER A 30 10.05 -4.43 -10.04
C SER A 30 9.96 -3.11 -9.27
N LYS A 31 11.11 -2.61 -8.80
CA LYS A 31 11.18 -1.32 -8.12
C LYS A 31 10.54 -0.21 -8.96
N GLN A 32 10.84 -0.17 -10.26
CA GLN A 32 10.27 0.82 -11.19
C GLN A 32 8.74 0.77 -11.23
N ASP A 33 8.15 -0.42 -11.33
CA ASP A 33 6.70 -0.59 -11.36
C ASP A 33 6.06 -0.17 -10.03
N THR A 34 6.71 -0.50 -8.92
CA THR A 34 6.27 -0.08 -7.58
C THR A 34 6.30 1.43 -7.42
N LEU A 35 7.38 2.11 -7.81
CA LEU A 35 7.48 3.57 -7.75
C LEU A 35 6.41 4.24 -8.62
N ASN A 36 6.24 3.74 -9.84
CA ASN A 36 5.21 4.22 -10.76
C ASN A 36 3.81 4.01 -10.17
N PHE A 37 3.50 2.84 -9.63
CA PHE A 37 2.22 2.57 -8.97
C PHE A 37 1.97 3.53 -7.81
N LEU A 38 2.93 3.67 -6.88
CA LEU A 38 2.78 4.51 -5.68
C LEU A 38 2.54 5.98 -6.04
N LEU A 39 3.27 6.51 -7.02
CA LEU A 39 3.10 7.88 -7.52
C LEU A 39 1.66 8.10 -8.00
N ASN A 40 1.19 7.22 -8.88
CA ASN A 40 -0.13 7.35 -9.49
C ASN A 40 -1.25 7.13 -8.48
N ALA A 41 -1.10 6.15 -7.59
CA ALA A 41 -2.07 5.88 -6.54
C ALA A 41 -2.19 7.07 -5.57
N SER A 42 -1.07 7.65 -5.13
CA SER A 42 -1.08 8.81 -4.21
C SER A 42 -1.77 10.00 -4.87
N ALA A 43 -1.35 10.36 -6.09
CA ALA A 43 -1.86 11.52 -6.79
C ALA A 43 -3.36 11.42 -7.09
N ASN A 44 -3.85 10.25 -7.54
CA ASN A 44 -5.28 10.06 -7.79
C ASN A 44 -6.08 10.08 -6.48
N ALA A 45 -5.58 9.45 -5.41
CA ALA A 45 -6.23 9.49 -4.10
C ALA A 45 -6.35 10.92 -3.56
N GLU A 46 -5.29 11.73 -3.68
CA GLU A 46 -5.31 13.14 -3.28
C GLU A 46 -6.33 13.96 -4.06
N LYS A 47 -6.37 13.75 -5.39
CA LYS A 47 -7.33 14.42 -6.27
C LYS A 47 -8.77 14.09 -5.87
N CYS A 48 -9.08 12.83 -5.61
CA CYS A 48 -10.41 12.39 -5.17
C CYS A 48 -10.77 12.92 -3.77
N LEU A 49 -9.79 13.05 -2.88
CA LEU A 49 -9.97 13.55 -1.51
C LEU A 49 -9.91 15.08 -1.40
N HIS A 50 -9.68 15.79 -2.52
CA HIS A 50 -9.43 17.23 -2.56
C HIS A 50 -8.34 17.68 -1.57
N ILE A 51 -7.30 16.86 -1.38
CA ILE A 51 -6.15 17.22 -0.56
C ILE A 51 -5.37 18.30 -1.33
N LEU A 52 -5.22 19.47 -0.71
CA LEU A 52 -4.40 20.56 -1.25
C LEU A 52 -2.93 20.18 -1.11
N THR A 53 -2.38 19.46 -2.08
CA THR A 53 -0.92 19.31 -2.14
C THR A 53 -0.31 20.64 -2.55
N GLN A 54 0.60 21.12 -1.70
CA GLN A 54 1.38 22.30 -2.06
C GLN A 54 2.20 21.96 -3.29
N LYS A 55 2.25 22.87 -4.25
CA LYS A 55 2.92 22.70 -5.56
C LYS A 55 4.40 22.30 -5.45
N ASP A 56 5.00 22.50 -4.28
CA ASP A 56 6.39 22.19 -3.95
C ASP A 56 6.53 20.97 -3.00
N SER A 57 5.43 20.27 -2.70
CA SER A 57 5.46 19.02 -1.94
C SER A 57 5.94 17.89 -2.84
N TYR A 58 7.21 17.52 -2.65
CA TYR A 58 7.82 16.39 -3.32
C TYR A 58 7.28 15.07 -2.75
N GLY A 59 7.08 14.05 -3.59
CA GLY A 59 6.67 12.72 -3.15
C GLY A 59 5.18 12.50 -2.91
N TYR A 60 4.35 13.53 -3.19
CA TYR A 60 2.90 13.49 -2.98
C TYR A 60 2.54 13.19 -1.50
N GLY A 61 1.25 13.11 -1.19
CA GLY A 61 0.78 12.86 0.19
C GLY A 61 1.35 11.57 0.79
N TYR A 62 1.70 10.58 -0.03
CA TYR A 62 2.20 9.30 0.46
C TYR A 62 3.58 9.41 1.13
N LEU A 63 4.54 10.14 0.52
CA LEU A 63 5.85 10.37 1.16
C LEU A 63 5.66 11.11 2.49
N GLU A 64 4.86 12.16 2.52
CA GLU A 64 4.61 12.94 3.73
C GLU A 64 3.99 12.10 4.85
N CYS A 65 3.06 11.21 4.50
CA CYS A 65 2.44 10.30 5.46
C CYS A 65 3.43 9.27 6.01
N MET A 66 4.31 8.72 5.16
CA MET A 66 5.32 7.76 5.59
C MET A 66 6.45 8.40 6.40
N ASP A 67 6.78 9.66 6.14
CA ASP A 67 7.71 10.48 6.94
C ASP A 67 7.12 10.91 8.29
N GLY A 68 5.84 10.60 8.55
CA GLY A 68 5.15 10.92 9.79
C GLY A 68 4.79 12.40 9.93
N LYS A 69 4.73 13.16 8.82
CA LYS A 69 4.25 14.54 8.85
C LYS A 69 2.78 14.57 9.26
N LYS A 70 2.43 15.53 10.12
CA LYS A 70 1.06 15.71 10.65
C LYS A 70 0.49 17.04 10.20
N SER A 71 0.48 17.29 8.90
CA SER A 71 -0.27 18.43 8.38
C SER A 71 -1.76 18.19 8.66
N PRO A 72 -2.49 19.15 9.25
CA PRO A 72 -3.94 19.01 9.49
C PRO A 72 -4.75 18.73 8.21
N GLU A 73 -4.22 19.16 7.06
CA GLU A 73 -4.82 18.98 5.74
C GLU A 73 -4.53 17.59 5.15
N LEU A 74 -3.53 16.87 5.69
CA LEU A 74 -3.10 15.56 5.22
C LEU A 74 -3.78 14.44 6.04
N GLN A 75 -4.86 13.90 5.50
CA GLN A 75 -5.59 12.79 6.10
C GLN A 75 -4.99 11.44 5.67
N CYS A 76 -3.86 11.05 6.27
CA CYS A 76 -3.10 9.85 5.85
C CYS A 76 -3.92 8.57 5.79
N THR A 77 -4.81 8.33 6.76
CA THR A 77 -5.70 7.16 6.72
C THR A 77 -6.61 7.18 5.50
N ALA A 78 -7.21 8.33 5.17
CA ALA A 78 -8.05 8.47 3.99
C ALA A 78 -7.24 8.30 2.71
N LEU A 79 -6.02 8.87 2.67
CA LEU A 79 -5.10 8.72 1.54
C LEU A 79 -4.79 7.25 1.26
N TYR A 80 -4.36 6.48 2.27
CA TYR A 80 -4.05 5.06 2.09
C TYR A 80 -5.26 4.26 1.61
N LEU A 81 -6.46 4.59 2.10
CA LEU A 81 -7.69 3.96 1.61
C LEU A 81 -7.98 4.30 0.14
N GLY A 82 -7.78 5.56 -0.27
CA GLY A 82 -7.91 5.97 -1.66
C GLY A 82 -6.90 5.26 -2.57
N MET A 83 -5.65 5.11 -2.13
CA MET A 83 -4.62 4.37 -2.87
C MET A 83 -4.98 2.88 -3.04
N MET A 84 -5.60 2.27 -2.01
CA MET A 84 -6.09 0.90 -2.11
C MET A 84 -7.27 0.78 -3.08
N GLU A 85 -8.15 1.77 -3.11
CA GLU A 85 -9.28 1.77 -4.05
C GLU A 85 -8.79 1.88 -5.49
N PHE A 86 -7.88 2.83 -5.75
CA PHE A 86 -7.18 2.95 -7.03
C PHE A 86 -6.50 1.64 -7.46
N ALA A 87 -5.88 0.92 -6.52
CA ALA A 87 -5.28 -0.39 -6.82
C ALA A 87 -6.32 -1.41 -7.30
N ARG A 88 -7.52 -1.40 -6.71
CA ARG A 88 -8.62 -2.33 -7.04
C ARG A 88 -9.26 -2.03 -8.39
N GLU A 89 -9.25 -0.78 -8.84
CA GLU A 89 -9.72 -0.39 -10.18
C GLU A 89 -8.95 -1.12 -11.30
N GLY A 90 -7.77 -1.65 -11.01
CA GLY A 90 -7.06 -2.57 -11.88
C GLY A 90 -6.28 -1.89 -13.02
N HIS A 91 -6.07 -0.57 -12.92
CA HIS A 91 -5.21 0.18 -13.85
C HIS A 91 -3.74 -0.26 -13.80
N TYR A 92 -3.33 -0.89 -12.69
CA TYR A 92 -1.98 -1.43 -12.46
C TYR A 92 -2.07 -2.93 -12.16
N PRO A 93 -1.89 -3.80 -13.17
CA PRO A 93 -1.99 -5.25 -12.99
C PRO A 93 -1.06 -5.74 -11.88
N GLY A 94 -1.56 -6.64 -11.04
CA GLY A 94 -0.80 -7.23 -9.93
C GLY A 94 -0.86 -6.45 -8.61
N PHE A 95 -1.31 -5.19 -8.61
CA PHE A 95 -1.48 -4.39 -7.39
C PHE A 95 -2.88 -4.48 -6.77
N ASN A 96 -3.86 -5.07 -7.45
CA ASN A 96 -5.26 -5.16 -6.99
C ASN A 96 -5.48 -5.93 -5.66
N LYS A 97 -4.47 -6.66 -5.18
CA LYS A 97 -4.49 -7.36 -3.89
C LYS A 97 -3.81 -6.58 -2.76
N LEU A 98 -3.36 -5.35 -3.02
CA LEU A 98 -2.69 -4.50 -2.05
C LEU A 98 -3.54 -4.31 -0.79
N ARG A 99 -2.91 -4.45 0.37
CA ARG A 99 -3.53 -4.25 1.68
C ARG A 99 -2.97 -3.00 2.34
N ALA A 100 -3.72 -2.43 3.29
CA ALA A 100 -3.28 -1.26 4.05
C ALA A 100 -1.91 -1.49 4.70
N GLN A 101 -1.70 -2.68 5.29
CA GLN A 101 -0.43 -3.08 5.91
C GLN A 101 0.76 -3.10 4.95
N ASP A 102 0.53 -3.27 3.64
CA ASP A 102 1.59 -3.23 2.63
C ASP A 102 2.04 -1.79 2.37
N LEU A 103 1.08 -0.86 2.29
CA LEU A 103 1.31 0.57 2.09
C LEU A 103 1.98 1.22 3.31
N ILE A 104 1.64 0.80 4.52
CA ILE A 104 2.19 1.40 5.75
C ILE A 104 3.39 0.64 6.31
N ASP A 105 3.94 -0.31 5.56
CA ASP A 105 5.15 -1.04 5.95
C ASP A 105 6.36 -0.08 5.93
N ALA A 106 6.67 0.49 7.09
CA ALA A 106 7.78 1.41 7.27
C ALA A 106 9.12 0.78 6.88
N ALA A 107 9.33 -0.50 7.19
CA ALA A 107 10.58 -1.19 6.88
C ALA A 107 10.77 -1.31 5.36
N PHE A 108 9.70 -1.63 4.62
CA PHE A 108 9.72 -1.58 3.17
C PHE A 108 9.96 -0.16 2.65
N PHE A 109 9.22 0.82 3.16
CA PHE A 109 9.30 2.19 2.66
C PHE A 109 10.70 2.78 2.79
N THR A 110 11.40 2.54 3.91
CA THR A 110 12.80 2.96 4.07
C THR A 110 13.71 2.44 2.95
N THR A 111 13.39 1.30 2.32
CA THR A 111 14.20 0.76 1.21
C THR A 111 13.99 1.45 -0.13
N ILE A 112 12.92 2.25 -0.27
CA ILE A 112 12.56 2.92 -1.53
C ILE A 112 12.36 4.43 -1.39
N ALA A 113 12.51 5.00 -0.18
CA ALA A 113 12.12 6.37 0.11
C ALA A 113 12.84 7.40 -0.78
N ASP A 114 14.17 7.30 -0.88
CA ASP A 114 14.98 8.21 -1.71
C ASP A 114 14.60 8.12 -3.19
N ASP A 115 14.46 6.89 -3.70
CA ASP A 115 14.08 6.65 -5.08
C ASP A 115 12.67 7.12 -5.38
N TYR A 116 11.75 6.98 -4.41
CA TYR A 116 10.38 7.45 -4.55
C TYR A 116 10.31 8.98 -4.58
N ALA A 117 11.08 9.66 -3.73
CA ALA A 117 11.20 11.10 -3.76
C ALA A 117 11.77 11.60 -5.10
N GLU A 118 12.87 10.99 -5.58
CA GLU A 118 13.46 11.31 -6.89
C GLU A 118 12.48 11.03 -8.04
N PHE A 119 11.81 9.88 -8.00
CA PHE A 119 10.85 9.47 -9.02
C PHE A 119 9.68 10.46 -9.09
N ALA A 120 9.13 10.87 -7.95
CA ALA A 120 8.02 11.81 -7.88
C ALA A 120 8.38 13.23 -8.32
N VAL A 121 9.65 13.62 -8.29
CA VAL A 121 10.14 14.92 -8.81
C VAL A 121 10.33 14.87 -10.33
N THR A 122 10.63 13.69 -10.87
CA THR A 122 11.03 13.51 -12.28
C THR A 122 9.91 12.96 -13.16
N HIS A 123 8.80 12.52 -12.58
CA HIS A 123 7.68 11.91 -13.27
C HIS A 123 6.35 12.55 -12.89
N GLU A 124 5.48 12.71 -13.90
CA GLU A 124 4.12 13.21 -13.72
C GLU A 124 3.14 12.04 -13.52
N PRO A 125 2.21 12.12 -12.55
CA PRO A 125 1.18 11.11 -12.37
C PRO A 125 0.20 11.13 -13.55
N ARG A 126 -0.31 9.96 -13.89
CA ARG A 126 -1.42 9.79 -14.82
C ARG A 126 -2.72 9.82 -14.02
N PHE A 127 -3.44 10.92 -14.13
CA PHE A 127 -4.78 11.01 -13.58
C PHE A 127 -5.76 10.21 -14.44
N VAL A 128 -6.42 9.24 -13.82
CA VAL A 128 -7.50 8.51 -14.49
C VAL A 128 -8.74 9.42 -14.43
N ILE A 129 -9.32 9.70 -15.59
CA ILE A 129 -10.53 10.51 -15.68
C ILE A 129 -11.69 9.58 -15.31
N GLU A 130 -12.35 9.83 -14.17
CA GLU A 130 -13.64 9.19 -13.87
C GLU A 130 -14.60 9.54 -15.00
N ALA A 131 -15.02 8.53 -15.79
CA ALA A 131 -16.23 8.66 -16.58
C ALA A 131 -17.40 8.62 -15.59
N HIS A 132 -17.85 9.79 -15.15
CA HIS A 132 -19.10 9.96 -14.42
C HIS A 132 -20.29 9.45 -15.24
#